data_AF-A0A848J4Z1-F1
#
_entry.id   AF-A0A848J4Z1-F1
#
_cell.length_a   1.000
_cell.length_b   1.000
_cell.length_c   1.000
_cell.angle_alpha   90.00
_cell.angle_beta   90.00
_cell.angle_gamma   90.00
#
_symmetry.space_group_name_H-M   'P 1'
#
loop_
_entity.id
_entity.type
_entity.pdbx_description
1 polymer ?
#
loop_
_entity_poly.entity_id
_entity_poly.type
_entity_poly.pdbx_seq_one_letter_code
_entity_poly.pdbx_strand_id
1 'polypeptide(L)'
;MSDCITLCKGCHAQAHGITPPSSGWHLLAVENLLHPEGTCERPGCGHAIQYEHHIYHPAWGHMIVGSQCVEYLTDDDVNFVHRLRKYSEKVSKYIHKECKPFMDDNDDILFYYITIGSQKHRVEIRINGENEYQYQLFKKRKSPLYTELYGPPTTHDPSRPFLVMGKSFIQVKEMAVTHLLNKIQDDPLDKKVYAELFRALQ
;
A
#
# COMPACT_ATOMS: atom_id res chain seq x y z
N MET A 1 -34.87 13.17 -4.35
CA MET A 1 -35.30 13.49 -2.97
C MET A 1 -34.03 13.58 -2.14
N SER A 2 -33.90 14.57 -1.27
CA SER A 2 -32.75 14.67 -0.35
C SER A 2 -33.13 14.01 0.98
N ASP A 3 -32.32 13.06 1.44
CA ASP A 3 -32.51 12.45 2.75
C ASP A 3 -32.13 13.46 3.85
N CYS A 4 -33.09 13.79 4.72
CA CYS A 4 -32.82 14.64 5.89
C CYS A 4 -32.20 13.79 7.00
N ILE A 5 -30.92 14.01 7.28
CA ILE A 5 -30.19 13.34 8.37
C ILE A 5 -30.22 14.22 9.62
N THR A 6 -30.78 13.73 10.72
CA THR A 6 -30.78 14.44 12.01
C THR A 6 -29.45 14.22 12.73
N LEU A 7 -28.68 15.29 12.94
CA LEU A 7 -27.42 15.26 13.66
C LEU A 7 -27.59 15.68 15.13
N CYS A 8 -26.74 15.16 16.02
CA CYS A 8 -26.63 15.69 17.38
C CYS A 8 -25.92 17.05 17.38
N LYS A 9 -26.01 17.81 18.47
CA LYS A 9 -25.39 19.16 18.58
C LYS A 9 -23.89 19.16 18.24
N GLY A 10 -23.15 18.13 18.63
CA GLY A 10 -21.72 17.97 18.32
C GLY A 10 -21.46 17.74 16.82
N CYS A 11 -22.09 16.71 16.23
CA CYS A 11 -21.92 16.42 14.80
C CYS A 11 -22.41 17.57 13.91
N HIS A 12 -23.45 18.30 14.33
CA HIS A 12 -23.92 19.51 13.64
C HIS A 12 -22.88 20.65 13.72
N ALA A 13 -22.29 20.89 14.88
CA ALA A 13 -21.21 21.87 15.04
C ALA A 13 -19.99 21.52 14.17
N GLN A 14 -19.60 20.25 14.13
CA GLN A 14 -18.52 19.74 13.27
C GLN A 14 -18.84 19.91 11.78
N ALA A 15 -20.05 19.57 11.33
CA ALA A 15 -20.48 19.72 9.93
C ALA A 15 -20.48 21.18 9.45
N HIS A 16 -20.66 22.14 10.36
CA HIS A 16 -20.61 23.57 10.09
C HIS A 16 -19.26 24.24 10.41
N GLY A 17 -18.20 23.47 10.71
CA GLY A 17 -16.87 24.02 11.00
C GLY A 17 -16.79 24.84 12.30
N ILE A 18 -17.73 24.64 13.24
CA ILE A 18 -17.74 25.30 14.55
C ILE A 18 -16.78 24.59 15.53
N THR A 19 -16.58 23.28 15.36
CA THR A 19 -15.66 22.47 16.17
C THR A 19 -14.82 21.56 15.28
N PRO A 20 -13.54 21.30 15.63
CA PRO A 20 -12.67 20.44 14.83
C PRO A 20 -13.21 19.02 14.69
N PRO A 21 -12.93 18.34 13.57
CA PRO A 21 -13.28 16.94 13.36
C PRO A 21 -12.70 15.99 14.42
N SER A 22 -13.42 14.91 14.72
CA SER A 22 -12.98 13.87 15.66
C SER A 22 -12.03 12.83 15.07
N SER A 23 -11.92 12.75 13.74
CA SER A 23 -11.10 11.77 13.00
C SER A 23 -10.70 12.36 11.64
N GLY A 24 -10.03 11.58 10.77
CA GLY A 24 -9.54 12.05 9.47
C GLY A 24 -8.36 13.03 9.53
N TRP A 25 -7.65 13.10 10.67
CA TRP A 25 -6.42 13.89 10.78
C TRP A 25 -5.21 13.06 10.34
N HIS A 26 -4.24 13.73 9.73
CA HIS A 26 -2.98 13.16 9.29
C HIS A 26 -1.81 13.73 10.09
N LEU A 27 -0.88 12.87 10.51
CA LEU A 27 0.37 13.29 11.15
C LEU A 27 1.38 13.77 10.09
N LEU A 28 1.87 15.00 10.24
CA LEU A 28 2.85 15.60 9.34
C LEU A 28 4.27 15.58 9.91
N ALA A 29 4.42 15.95 11.18
CA ALA A 29 5.73 16.05 11.85
C ALA A 29 5.59 15.87 13.37
N VAL A 30 6.71 15.52 14.01
CA VAL A 30 6.84 15.50 15.48
C VAL A 30 8.09 16.29 15.86
N GLU A 31 7.91 17.33 16.65
CA GLU A 31 9.00 18.15 17.21
C GLU A 31 9.13 17.91 18.72
N ASN A 32 10.34 17.98 19.26
CA ASN A 32 10.62 17.78 20.69
C ASN A 32 11.20 19.06 21.29
N LEU A 33 10.40 19.73 22.12
CA LEU A 33 10.75 20.99 22.78
C LEU A 33 11.71 20.81 23.97
N LEU A 34 12.12 19.57 24.26
CA LEU A 34 12.94 19.15 25.41
C LEU A 34 12.26 19.33 26.79
N HIS A 35 11.39 20.32 26.94
CA HIS A 35 10.58 20.62 28.12
C HIS A 35 9.09 20.76 27.72
N PRO A 36 8.13 20.59 28.64
CA PRO A 36 6.71 20.73 28.36
C PRO A 36 6.28 22.21 28.26
N GLU A 37 6.75 22.90 27.22
CA GLU A 37 6.49 24.33 26.97
C GLU A 37 5.43 24.56 25.87
N GLY A 38 5.19 23.57 25.00
CA GLY A 38 4.13 23.62 24.00
C GLY A 38 2.75 23.46 24.62
N THR A 39 1.68 23.78 23.88
CA THR A 39 0.30 23.66 24.36
C THR A 39 -0.56 22.83 23.41
N CYS A 40 -1.29 21.85 23.91
CA CYS A 40 -2.19 21.03 23.11
C CYS A 40 -3.44 21.81 22.68
N GLU A 41 -3.55 22.12 21.39
CA GLU A 41 -4.62 22.94 20.80
C GLU A 41 -5.97 22.22 20.69
N ARG A 42 -6.02 20.90 20.93
CA ARG A 42 -7.28 20.13 20.88
C ARG A 42 -8.28 20.73 21.89
N PRO A 43 -9.50 21.13 21.45
CA PRO A 43 -10.50 21.71 22.35
C PRO A 43 -10.82 20.79 23.53
N GLY A 44 -10.79 21.37 24.74
CA GLY A 44 -10.98 20.65 26.00
C GLY A 44 -9.75 19.92 26.54
N CYS A 45 -8.59 19.98 25.86
CA CYS A 45 -7.32 19.47 26.38
C CYS A 45 -6.46 20.57 27.01
N GLY A 46 -5.85 21.45 26.20
CA GLY A 46 -5.05 22.58 26.69
C GLY A 46 -3.83 22.22 27.55
N HIS A 47 -3.43 20.93 27.59
CA HIS A 47 -2.32 20.48 28.44
C HIS A 47 -0.97 20.92 27.87
N ALA A 48 0.01 21.14 28.75
CA ALA A 48 1.38 21.42 28.37
C ALA A 48 2.03 20.17 27.75
N ILE A 49 2.79 20.32 26.66
CA ILE A 49 3.33 19.21 25.87
C ILE A 49 4.81 19.40 25.57
N GLN A 50 5.58 18.32 25.71
CA GLN A 50 7.00 18.27 25.31
C GLN A 50 7.17 17.92 23.83
N TYR A 51 6.24 17.14 23.29
CA TYR A 51 6.27 16.65 21.92
C TYR A 51 5.10 17.27 21.14
N GLU A 52 5.42 18.18 20.24
CA GLU A 52 4.47 18.82 19.35
C GLU A 52 4.22 17.91 18.15
N HIS A 53 2.99 17.40 18.02
CA HIS A 53 2.57 16.61 16.88
C HIS A 53 1.78 17.52 15.95
N HIS A 54 2.41 17.90 14.84
CA HIS A 54 1.77 18.74 13.83
C HIS A 54 0.87 17.87 12.98
N ILE A 55 -0.44 18.08 13.10
CA ILE A 55 -1.46 17.34 12.37
C ILE A 55 -2.22 18.25 11.41
N TYR A 56 -2.86 17.65 10.41
CA TYR A 56 -3.65 18.36 9.40
C TYR A 56 -4.95 17.60 9.07
N HIS A 57 -6.05 18.34 8.90
CA HIS A 57 -7.31 17.83 8.38
C HIS A 57 -7.78 18.69 7.20
N PRO A 58 -8.15 18.13 6.02
CA PRO A 58 -8.48 18.89 4.81
C PRO A 58 -9.57 19.97 4.99
N ALA A 59 -10.56 19.72 5.85
CA ALA A 59 -11.66 20.66 6.14
C ALA A 59 -11.41 21.59 7.35
N TRP A 60 -10.22 21.58 7.96
CA TRP A 60 -9.92 22.42 9.15
C TRP A 60 -8.58 23.16 9.04
N GLY A 61 -7.57 22.55 8.43
CA GLY A 61 -6.21 23.05 8.40
C GLY A 61 -5.31 22.34 9.42
N HIS A 62 -4.31 23.06 9.94
CA HIS A 62 -3.31 22.53 10.86
C HIS A 62 -3.74 22.65 12.33
N MET A 63 -3.20 21.76 13.17
CA MET A 63 -3.33 21.83 14.63
C MET A 63 -2.08 21.18 15.29
N ILE A 64 -1.68 21.66 16.45
CA ILE A 64 -0.60 21.10 17.28
C ILE A 64 -1.21 20.38 18.49
N VAL A 65 -0.85 19.12 18.69
CA VAL A 65 -1.38 18.30 19.79
C VAL A 65 -0.30 17.46 20.48
N GLY A 66 -0.58 17.04 21.72
CA GLY A 66 0.24 16.08 22.46
C GLY A 66 -0.02 14.62 22.07
N SER A 67 0.87 13.72 22.50
CA SER A 67 0.88 12.29 22.17
C SER A 67 -0.45 11.55 22.37
N GLN A 68 -1.19 11.83 23.45
CA GLN A 68 -2.50 11.21 23.69
C GLN A 68 -3.61 11.72 22.75
N CYS A 69 -3.45 12.94 22.22
CA CYS A 69 -4.44 13.56 21.35
C CYS A 69 -4.19 13.25 19.87
N VAL A 70 -2.92 13.14 19.44
CA VAL A 70 -2.61 12.66 18.08
C VAL A 70 -3.13 11.24 17.87
N GLU A 71 -2.88 10.31 18.81
CA GLU A 71 -3.27 8.90 18.68
C GLU A 71 -4.78 8.74 18.42
N TYR A 72 -5.60 9.51 19.12
CA TYR A 72 -7.05 9.54 18.92
C TYR A 72 -7.48 10.17 17.58
N LEU A 73 -6.81 11.25 17.15
CA LEU A 73 -7.21 12.01 15.96
C LEU A 73 -6.72 11.36 14.65
N THR A 74 -5.59 10.64 14.70
CA THR A 74 -4.98 9.91 13.57
C THR A 74 -5.26 8.40 13.60
N ASP A 75 -6.27 7.95 14.36
CA ASP A 75 -6.63 6.52 14.46
C ASP A 75 -7.00 5.93 13.08
N ASP A 76 -7.54 6.74 12.17
CA ASP A 76 -7.80 6.35 10.77
C ASP A 76 -6.51 5.95 10.02
N ASP A 77 -5.42 6.70 10.19
CA ASP A 77 -4.10 6.43 9.59
C ASP A 77 -3.45 5.20 10.22
N VAL A 78 -3.50 5.08 11.55
CA VAL A 78 -2.98 3.92 12.29
C VAL A 78 -3.71 2.65 11.84
N ASN A 79 -5.04 2.68 11.78
CA ASN A 79 -5.84 1.58 11.28
C ASN A 79 -5.61 1.30 9.78
N PHE A 80 -5.38 2.33 8.96
CA PHE A 80 -5.00 2.15 7.55
C PHE A 80 -3.68 1.41 7.41
N VAL A 81 -2.64 1.82 8.13
CA VAL A 81 -1.33 1.14 8.15
C VAL A 81 -1.46 -0.29 8.66
N HIS A 82 -2.24 -0.55 9.72
CA HIS A 82 -2.50 -1.90 10.20
C HIS A 82 -3.26 -2.78 9.17
N ARG A 83 -4.25 -2.23 8.48
CA ARG A 83 -4.96 -2.95 7.39
C ARG A 83 -4.02 -3.25 6.22
N LEU A 84 -3.23 -2.27 5.79
CA LEU A 84 -2.25 -2.41 4.70
C LEU A 84 -1.18 -3.45 5.04
N ARG A 85 -0.65 -3.43 6.28
CA ARG A 85 0.29 -4.44 6.77
C ARG A 85 -0.32 -5.84 6.78
N LYS A 86 -1.51 -6.03 7.36
CA LYS A 86 -2.20 -7.33 7.36
C LYS A 86 -2.47 -7.85 5.95
N TYR A 87 -2.85 -6.96 5.03
CA TYR A 87 -3.02 -7.28 3.62
C TYR A 87 -1.70 -7.73 2.98
N SER A 88 -0.62 -6.97 3.16
CA SER A 88 0.73 -7.31 2.67
C SER A 88 1.24 -8.64 3.21
N GLU A 89 1.07 -8.92 4.51
CA GLU A 89 1.43 -10.19 5.13
C GLU A 89 0.65 -11.37 4.54
N LYS A 90 -0.64 -11.20 4.21
CA LYS A 90 -1.44 -12.24 3.55
C LYS A 90 -1.03 -12.44 2.09
N VAL A 91 -0.76 -11.36 1.35
CA VAL A 91 -0.24 -11.41 -0.02
C VAL A 91 1.10 -12.14 -0.05
N SER A 92 2.05 -11.78 0.83
CA SER A 92 3.34 -12.46 0.98
C SER A 92 3.14 -13.97 1.28
N LYS A 93 2.29 -14.33 2.25
CA LYS A 93 1.97 -15.74 2.53
C LYS A 93 1.40 -16.50 1.32
N TYR A 94 0.50 -15.88 0.55
CA TYR A 94 -0.03 -16.46 -0.69
C TYR A 94 1.07 -16.65 -1.74
N ILE A 95 1.94 -15.66 -1.92
CA ILE A 95 3.10 -15.72 -2.83
C ILE A 95 4.08 -16.83 -2.43
N HIS A 96 4.37 -16.99 -1.14
CA HIS A 96 5.27 -18.03 -0.66
C HIS A 96 4.67 -19.44 -0.79
N LYS A 97 3.35 -19.59 -0.66
CA LYS A 97 2.66 -20.89 -0.76
C LYS A 97 2.41 -21.34 -2.20
N GLU A 98 1.79 -20.48 -3.02
CA GLU A 98 1.28 -20.86 -4.35
C GLU A 98 2.31 -20.59 -5.46
N CYS A 99 3.18 -19.59 -5.30
CA CYS A 99 4.20 -19.27 -6.31
C CYS A 99 5.49 -20.06 -6.02
N LYS A 100 5.47 -21.34 -6.38
CA LYS A 100 6.65 -22.22 -6.34
C LYS A 100 7.62 -21.88 -7.49
N PRO A 101 8.94 -21.79 -7.22
CA PRO A 101 9.92 -21.58 -8.27
C PRO A 101 10.07 -22.81 -9.16
N PHE A 102 10.32 -22.56 -10.44
CA PHE A 102 11.05 -23.47 -11.32
C PHE A 102 12.36 -22.79 -11.71
N MET A 103 13.48 -23.49 -11.55
CA MET A 103 14.77 -23.10 -12.11
C MET A 103 14.86 -23.61 -13.56
N ASP A 104 15.57 -22.90 -14.42
CA ASP A 104 15.99 -23.44 -15.72
C ASP A 104 17.23 -24.32 -15.59
N ASP A 105 17.61 -24.99 -16.69
CA ASP A 105 18.72 -25.94 -16.71
C ASP A 105 20.11 -25.30 -16.45
N ASN A 106 20.17 -23.96 -16.36
CA ASN A 106 21.39 -23.19 -16.05
C ASN A 106 21.42 -22.67 -14.60
N ASP A 107 20.38 -22.90 -13.80
CA ASP A 107 20.16 -22.38 -12.44
C ASP A 107 20.11 -20.82 -12.29
N ASP A 108 20.39 -20.06 -13.35
CA ASP A 108 20.43 -18.60 -13.37
C ASP A 108 19.03 -17.93 -13.46
N ILE A 109 17.99 -18.65 -13.93
CA ILE A 109 16.65 -18.08 -14.15
C ILE A 109 15.57 -18.81 -13.35
N LEU A 110 14.91 -18.05 -12.47
CA LEU A 110 13.80 -18.49 -11.63
C LEU A 110 12.46 -17.98 -12.16
N PHE A 111 11.59 -18.92 -12.52
CA PHE A 111 10.24 -18.65 -13.00
C PHE A 111 9.19 -18.94 -11.93
N TYR A 112 8.23 -18.04 -11.79
CA TYR A 112 7.04 -18.21 -10.96
C TYR A 112 5.79 -18.06 -11.82
N TYR A 113 4.89 -19.03 -11.76
CA TYR A 113 3.56 -18.89 -12.35
C TYR A 113 2.56 -18.51 -11.26
N ILE A 114 1.87 -17.40 -11.46
CA ILE A 114 0.75 -16.98 -10.61
C ILE A 114 -0.52 -17.18 -11.44
N THR A 115 -1.39 -18.08 -10.99
CA THR A 115 -2.68 -18.31 -11.64
C THR A 115 -3.72 -17.46 -10.93
N ILE A 116 -4.33 -16.53 -11.65
CA ILE A 116 -5.30 -15.57 -11.11
C ILE A 116 -6.58 -15.79 -11.92
N GLY A 117 -7.57 -16.41 -11.29
CA GLY A 117 -8.79 -16.90 -11.95
C GLY A 117 -8.49 -17.90 -13.07
N SER A 118 -8.90 -17.59 -14.30
CA SER A 118 -8.61 -18.41 -15.48
C SER A 118 -7.34 -17.99 -16.26
N GLN A 119 -6.68 -16.91 -15.85
CA GLN A 119 -5.46 -16.41 -16.48
C GLN A 119 -4.21 -16.93 -15.77
N LYS A 120 -3.13 -17.11 -16.53
CA LYS A 120 -1.81 -17.44 -15.99
C LYS A 120 -0.85 -16.29 -16.26
N HIS A 121 -0.21 -15.84 -15.21
CA HIS A 121 0.80 -14.79 -15.23
C HIS A 121 2.14 -15.43 -14.89
N ARG A 122 3.23 -14.94 -15.48
CA ARG A 122 4.58 -15.42 -15.21
C ARG A 122 5.42 -14.24 -14.73
N VAL A 123 6.11 -14.46 -13.61
CA VAL A 123 7.22 -13.62 -13.17
C VAL A 123 8.50 -14.39 -13.49
N GLU A 124 9.43 -13.74 -14.16
CA GLU A 124 10.78 -14.26 -14.43
C GLU A 124 11.74 -13.41 -13.61
N ILE A 125 12.61 -14.05 -12.83
CA ILE A 125 13.68 -13.40 -12.08
C ILE A 125 14.99 -14.06 -12.49
N ARG A 126 15.92 -13.29 -13.06
CA ARG A 126 17.29 -13.71 -13.36
C ARG A 126 18.22 -13.29 -12.23
N ILE A 127 19.16 -14.16 -11.90
CA ILE A 127 20.25 -13.89 -10.97
C ILE A 127 21.46 -13.52 -11.81
N ASN A 128 21.99 -12.31 -11.64
CA ASN A 128 23.22 -11.90 -12.35
C ASN A 128 24.46 -12.01 -11.47
N GLY A 129 24.27 -12.03 -10.14
CA GLY A 129 25.34 -12.00 -9.16
C GLY A 129 24.82 -11.86 -7.73
N GLU A 130 25.72 -11.68 -6.77
CA GLU A 130 25.36 -11.56 -5.37
C GLU A 130 24.52 -10.29 -5.11
N ASN A 131 23.27 -10.47 -4.72
CA ASN A 131 22.27 -9.39 -4.56
C ASN A 131 22.05 -8.52 -5.82
N GLU A 132 22.37 -9.03 -7.01
CA GLU A 132 22.00 -8.44 -8.31
C GLU A 132 20.98 -9.33 -9.02
N TYR A 133 19.79 -8.76 -9.26
CA TYR A 133 18.69 -9.45 -9.89
C TYR A 133 18.05 -8.61 -11.00
N GLN A 134 17.48 -9.30 -11.97
CA GLN A 134 16.65 -8.71 -13.01
C GLN A 134 15.30 -9.39 -13.02
N TYR A 135 14.18 -8.66 -13.13
CA TYR A 135 12.86 -9.31 -13.26
C TYR A 135 12.00 -8.78 -14.40
N GLN A 136 11.13 -9.64 -14.91
CA GLN A 136 10.18 -9.36 -15.99
C GLN A 136 8.81 -9.97 -15.69
N LEU A 137 7.76 -9.30 -16.20
CA LEU A 137 6.37 -9.62 -15.94
C LEU A 137 5.63 -9.96 -17.23
N PHE A 138 4.92 -11.08 -17.21
CA PHE A 138 4.32 -11.69 -18.39
C PHE A 138 2.87 -12.13 -18.16
N LYS A 139 1.99 -11.93 -19.15
CA LYS A 139 0.61 -12.43 -19.23
C LYS A 139 0.55 -13.54 -20.29
N LYS A 140 0.19 -14.76 -19.89
CA LYS A 140 0.10 -15.91 -20.80
C LYS A 140 -1.29 -15.95 -21.44
N ARG A 141 -1.38 -15.79 -22.77
CA ARG A 141 -2.63 -15.99 -23.51
C ARG A 141 -2.87 -17.49 -23.78
N LYS A 142 -4.07 -17.86 -24.23
CA LYS A 142 -4.52 -19.27 -24.39
C LYS A 142 -3.69 -20.13 -25.37
N SER A 143 -2.79 -19.55 -26.18
CA SER A 143 -1.90 -20.28 -27.08
C SER A 143 -0.50 -20.41 -26.44
N PRO A 144 0.16 -21.59 -26.50
CA PRO A 144 1.48 -21.79 -25.88
C PRO A 144 2.59 -20.91 -26.45
N LEU A 145 2.38 -20.29 -27.62
CA LEU A 145 3.36 -19.44 -28.31
C LEU A 145 3.21 -17.93 -27.99
N TYR A 146 2.15 -17.50 -27.29
CA TYR A 146 1.89 -16.09 -27.05
C TYR A 146 1.92 -15.75 -25.56
N THR A 147 3.07 -15.26 -25.13
CA THR A 147 3.27 -14.61 -23.83
C THR A 147 3.47 -13.12 -24.06
N GLU A 148 2.60 -12.30 -23.48
CA GLU A 148 2.58 -10.84 -23.63
C GLU A 148 3.31 -10.20 -22.44
N LEU A 149 4.21 -9.25 -22.69
CA LEU A 149 4.86 -8.48 -21.62
C LEU A 149 3.91 -7.44 -21.04
N TYR A 150 3.97 -7.19 -19.73
CA TYR A 150 3.21 -6.12 -19.10
C TYR A 150 3.84 -4.74 -19.35
N GLY A 151 3.42 -4.07 -20.44
CA GLY A 151 3.70 -2.66 -20.76
C GLY A 151 2.59 -2.09 -21.66
N PRO A 152 2.43 -0.76 -21.85
CA PRO A 152 3.45 0.30 -21.85
C PRO A 152 3.09 1.38 -20.75
N PRO A 153 3.19 2.74 -20.88
CA PRO A 153 3.79 3.61 -21.90
C PRO A 153 4.59 4.84 -21.39
N THR A 154 5.68 4.68 -20.63
CA THR A 154 6.66 5.76 -20.40
C THR A 154 8.10 5.25 -20.47
N THR A 155 8.82 5.74 -21.48
CA THR A 155 10.29 5.66 -21.69
C THR A 155 11.00 4.31 -21.45
N HIS A 156 11.50 3.74 -22.56
CA HIS A 156 12.44 2.61 -22.66
C HIS A 156 11.87 1.19 -22.46
N ASP A 157 11.29 0.68 -23.56
CA ASP A 157 11.27 -0.73 -23.97
C ASP A 157 10.66 -1.75 -22.97
N PRO A 158 9.44 -2.27 -23.21
CA PRO A 158 8.81 -3.27 -22.35
C PRO A 158 9.55 -4.62 -22.33
N SER A 159 10.54 -4.85 -23.21
CA SER A 159 11.45 -6.01 -23.15
C SER A 159 12.64 -5.82 -22.21
N ARG A 160 12.83 -4.61 -21.64
CA ARG A 160 13.92 -4.34 -20.69
C ARG A 160 13.55 -4.82 -19.29
N PRO A 161 14.39 -5.68 -18.65
CA PRO A 161 14.13 -6.14 -17.29
C PRO A 161 14.33 -5.03 -16.24
N PHE A 162 13.60 -5.15 -15.13
CA PHE A 162 13.81 -4.32 -13.94
C PHE A 162 15.04 -4.80 -13.18
N LEU A 163 16.13 -4.03 -13.24
CA LEU A 163 17.34 -4.28 -12.45
C LEU A 163 17.11 -3.90 -10.98
N VAL A 164 17.51 -4.78 -10.06
CA VAL A 164 17.40 -4.58 -8.61
C VAL A 164 18.73 -4.96 -7.96
N MET A 165 19.34 -3.98 -7.29
CA MET A 165 20.63 -4.12 -6.58
C MET A 165 20.43 -4.09 -5.07
N GLY A 166 21.23 -4.85 -4.32
CA GLY A 166 21.32 -4.71 -2.86
C GLY A 166 20.03 -5.11 -2.11
N LYS A 167 19.24 -6.00 -2.71
CA LYS A 167 18.04 -6.61 -2.11
C LYS A 167 18.27 -8.11 -1.97
N SER A 168 17.69 -8.73 -0.95
CA SER A 168 17.69 -10.19 -0.86
C SER A 168 16.74 -10.78 -1.91
N PHE A 169 16.97 -12.03 -2.30
CA PHE A 169 16.11 -12.73 -3.26
C PHE A 169 14.62 -12.71 -2.89
N ILE A 170 14.30 -12.85 -1.58
CA ILE A 170 12.92 -12.77 -1.07
C ILE A 170 12.32 -11.38 -1.34
N GLN A 171 13.06 -10.31 -1.09
CA GLN A 171 12.60 -8.94 -1.35
C GLN A 171 12.34 -8.71 -2.85
N VAL A 172 13.21 -9.24 -3.74
CA VAL A 172 12.99 -9.13 -5.19
C VAL A 172 11.75 -9.92 -5.63
N LYS A 173 11.52 -11.10 -5.05
CA LYS A 173 10.28 -11.87 -5.28
C LYS A 173 9.04 -11.07 -4.87
N GLU A 174 9.03 -10.50 -3.67
CA GLU A 174 7.90 -9.69 -3.19
C GLU A 174 7.67 -8.44 -4.05
N MET A 175 8.74 -7.74 -4.44
CA MET A 175 8.68 -6.57 -5.34
C MET A 175 8.08 -6.94 -6.70
N ALA A 176 8.55 -8.02 -7.31
CA ALA A 176 8.11 -8.44 -8.64
C ALA A 176 6.63 -8.86 -8.64
N VAL A 177 6.16 -9.56 -7.62
CA VAL A 177 4.73 -9.91 -7.52
C VAL A 177 3.85 -8.72 -7.15
N THR A 178 4.31 -7.83 -6.26
CA THR A 178 3.58 -6.58 -5.95
C THR A 178 3.39 -5.74 -7.23
N HIS A 179 4.42 -5.64 -8.06
CA HIS A 179 4.33 -4.97 -9.35
C HIS A 179 3.33 -5.68 -10.29
N LEU A 180 3.34 -7.01 -10.36
CA LEU A 180 2.35 -7.77 -11.14
C LEU A 180 0.91 -7.51 -10.66
N LEU A 181 0.67 -7.50 -9.34
CA LEU A 181 -0.66 -7.24 -8.77
C LEU A 181 -1.15 -5.82 -9.12
N ASN A 182 -0.27 -4.81 -9.08
CA ASN A 182 -0.61 -3.45 -9.52
C ASN A 182 -0.98 -3.42 -11.02
N LYS A 183 -0.21 -4.09 -11.89
CA LYS A 183 -0.54 -4.18 -13.33
C LYS A 183 -1.86 -4.91 -13.61
N ILE A 184 -2.24 -5.85 -12.74
CA ILE A 184 -3.52 -6.57 -12.80
C ILE A 184 -4.69 -5.70 -12.30
N GLN A 185 -4.48 -4.84 -11.30
CA GLN A 185 -5.48 -3.87 -10.85
C GLN A 185 -5.87 -2.88 -11.96
N ASP A 186 -4.89 -2.48 -12.79
CA ASP A 186 -5.09 -1.51 -13.86
C ASP A 186 -5.82 -2.10 -15.09
N ASP A 187 -5.71 -3.41 -15.35
CA ASP A 187 -6.36 -4.09 -16.47
C ASP A 187 -7.87 -4.29 -16.22
N PRO A 188 -8.78 -3.68 -17.00
CA PRO A 188 -10.22 -3.83 -16.83
C PRO A 188 -10.74 -5.27 -16.95
N LEU A 189 -10.04 -6.13 -17.69
CA LEU A 189 -10.39 -7.56 -17.83
C LEU A 189 -10.05 -8.35 -16.56
N ASP A 190 -8.98 -7.96 -15.87
CA ASP A 190 -8.49 -8.70 -14.70
C ASP A 190 -9.03 -8.10 -13.37
N LYS A 191 -9.62 -6.90 -13.36
CA LYS A 191 -10.24 -6.27 -12.15
C LYS A 191 -11.22 -7.16 -11.39
N LYS A 192 -12.04 -7.96 -12.09
CA LYS A 192 -12.96 -8.91 -11.44
C LYS A 192 -12.19 -9.99 -10.68
N VAL A 193 -11.05 -10.39 -11.21
CA VAL A 193 -10.19 -11.44 -10.67
C VAL A 193 -9.29 -10.90 -9.56
N TYR A 194 -8.86 -9.64 -9.64
CA TYR A 194 -8.27 -8.90 -8.53
C TYR A 194 -9.22 -8.87 -7.32
N ALA A 195 -10.52 -8.62 -7.54
CA ALA A 195 -11.53 -8.68 -6.49
C ALA A 195 -11.74 -10.10 -5.91
N GLU A 196 -11.61 -11.16 -6.73
CA GLU A 196 -11.64 -12.56 -6.26
C GLU A 196 -10.39 -12.91 -5.46
N LEU A 197 -9.21 -12.41 -5.85
CA LEU A 197 -7.96 -12.57 -5.10
C LEU A 197 -8.02 -11.82 -3.77
N PHE A 198 -8.61 -10.61 -3.74
CA PHE A 198 -8.91 -9.90 -2.50
C PHE A 198 -9.85 -10.67 -1.56
N ARG A 199 -10.88 -11.33 -2.09
CA ARG A 199 -11.78 -12.20 -1.30
C ARG A 199 -11.06 -13.43 -0.74
N ALA A 200 -10.17 -14.04 -1.52
CA ALA A 200 -9.32 -15.14 -1.05
C ALA A 200 -8.27 -14.71 0.00
N LEU A 201 -8.03 -13.39 0.13
CA LEU A 201 -7.18 -12.76 1.14
C LEU A 201 -7.96 -12.13 2.31
N GLN A 202 -9.29 -12.35 2.41
CA GLN A 202 -10.09 -11.96 3.58
C GLN A 202 -10.08 -13.05 4.66
#